data_AF-A0A7S3HVM8-F1
#
_entry.id   AF-A0A7S3HVM8-F1
#
_cell.length_a   1.000
_cell.length_b   1.000
_cell.length_c   1.000
_cell.angle_alpha   90.00
_cell.angle_beta   90.00
_cell.angle_gamma   90.00
#
_symmetry.space_group_name_H-M   'P 1'
#
loop_
_entity.id
_entity.type
_entity.pdbx_description
1 polymer ?
#
loop_
_entity_poly.entity_id
_entity_poly.type
_entity_poly.pdbx_seq_one_letter_code
_entity_poly.pdbx_strand_id
1 'polypeptide(L)'
;MSDVLAQIATNTETSKNTGNSVLAECVRTIMLIEASQGLRVLGINILGRFLANKENNVRFVALQQLMGVVEIDYNAVQRQRPTITECLKDHDLVIKKQALDLLYKITNASNVKTVVKELLNYLLMADAEFKKELSNKICQICEKYAPTKKWHVDTVIKVLTLSDHHVREEYISQAITVIATTPELHQYSVSKVYFAMKENINQMGMIQ
;
A
#
# COMPACT_ATOMS: atom_id res chain seq x y z
N MET A 1 -11.09 -2.29 34.07
CA MET A 1 -11.12 -1.43 32.86
C MET A 1 -11.07 -2.27 31.59
N SER A 2 -10.13 -3.21 31.48
CA SER A 2 -10.04 -4.15 30.34
C SER A 2 -11.31 -4.99 30.11
N ASP A 3 -12.01 -5.42 31.17
CA ASP A 3 -13.24 -6.22 31.03
C ASP A 3 -14.41 -5.44 30.42
N VAL A 4 -14.50 -4.14 30.72
CA VAL A 4 -15.53 -3.26 30.15
C VAL A 4 -15.28 -3.06 28.66
N LEU A 5 -14.02 -2.83 28.27
CA LEU A 5 -13.64 -2.71 26.86
C LEU A 5 -13.89 -4.01 26.09
N ALA A 6 -13.60 -5.17 26.69
CA ALA A 6 -13.92 -6.46 26.10
C ALA A 6 -15.43 -6.63 25.90
N GLN A 7 -16.24 -6.31 26.91
CA GLN A 7 -17.71 -6.37 26.82
C GLN A 7 -18.27 -5.45 25.74
N ILE A 8 -17.79 -4.21 25.65
CA ILE A 8 -18.21 -3.27 24.59
C ILE A 8 -17.81 -3.83 23.22
N ALA A 9 -16.58 -4.32 23.08
CA ALA A 9 -16.06 -4.87 21.84
C ALA A 9 -16.82 -6.11 21.34
N THR A 10 -17.36 -6.93 22.23
CA THR A 10 -18.11 -8.15 21.87
C THR A 10 -19.61 -7.95 21.74
N ASN A 11 -20.21 -7.04 22.52
CA ASN A 11 -21.66 -6.90 22.62
C ASN A 11 -22.23 -5.75 21.77
N THR A 12 -21.39 -4.89 21.21
CA THR A 12 -21.88 -3.78 20.37
C THR A 12 -22.18 -4.27 18.96
N GLU A 13 -23.41 -4.02 18.49
CA GLU A 13 -23.84 -4.35 17.14
C GLU A 13 -23.20 -3.43 16.08
N THR A 14 -22.72 -4.00 14.97
CA THR A 14 -22.14 -3.27 13.83
C THR A 14 -23.14 -2.93 12.74
N SER A 15 -24.44 -3.17 12.99
CA SER A 15 -25.53 -2.99 12.00
C SER A 15 -25.86 -1.52 11.74
N LYS A 16 -25.49 -0.62 12.67
CA LYS A 16 -25.77 0.81 12.63
C LYS A 16 -24.49 1.61 12.83
N ASN A 17 -24.45 2.80 12.24
CA ASN A 17 -23.32 3.72 12.37
C ASN A 17 -23.01 4.13 13.81
N THR A 18 -24.01 4.22 14.68
CA THR A 18 -23.79 4.47 16.11
C THR A 18 -22.93 3.38 16.75
N GLY A 19 -23.20 2.10 16.44
CA GLY A 19 -22.43 0.98 16.96
C GLY A 19 -21.01 0.95 16.38
N ASN A 20 -20.85 1.26 15.08
CA ASN A 20 -19.54 1.38 14.46
C ASN A 20 -18.71 2.50 15.10
N SER A 21 -19.31 3.64 15.46
CA SER A 21 -18.63 4.74 16.15
C SER A 21 -18.18 4.35 17.57
N VAL A 22 -19.04 3.66 18.33
CA VAL A 22 -18.68 3.19 19.68
C VAL A 22 -17.54 2.18 19.60
N LEU A 23 -17.60 1.24 18.66
CA LEU A 23 -16.54 0.26 18.46
C LEU A 23 -15.24 0.91 17.97
N ALA A 24 -15.30 1.89 17.08
CA ALA A 24 -14.11 2.62 16.63
C ALA A 24 -13.40 3.31 17.80
N GLU A 25 -14.15 3.95 18.70
CA GLU A 25 -13.57 4.59 19.88
C GLU A 25 -13.06 3.57 20.91
N CYS A 26 -13.79 2.47 21.09
CA CYS A 26 -13.36 1.35 21.93
C CYS A 26 -12.02 0.79 21.44
N VAL A 27 -11.87 0.57 20.13
CA VAL A 27 -10.61 0.08 19.54
C VAL A 27 -9.50 1.12 19.70
N ARG A 28 -9.76 2.39 19.40
CA ARG A 28 -8.79 3.48 19.63
C ARG A 28 -8.27 3.48 21.06
N THR A 29 -9.18 3.37 22.03
CA THR A 29 -8.85 3.29 23.46
C THR A 29 -7.97 2.07 23.77
N ILE A 30 -8.34 0.89 23.27
CA ILE A 30 -7.57 -0.36 23.43
C ILE A 30 -6.13 -0.19 22.93
N MET A 31 -5.92 0.53 21.82
CA MET A 31 -4.59 0.72 21.24
C MET A 31 -3.76 1.75 21.99
N LEU A 32 -4.39 2.74 22.64
CA LEU A 32 -3.70 3.80 23.37
C LEU A 32 -3.28 3.39 24.78
N ILE A 33 -3.97 2.44 25.40
CA ILE A 33 -3.64 1.96 26.76
C ILE A 33 -2.71 0.75 26.75
N GLU A 34 -2.15 0.43 27.93
CA GLU A 34 -1.45 -0.84 28.19
C GLU A 34 -2.45 -2.01 28.30
N ALA A 35 -3.17 -2.27 27.20
CA ALA A 35 -4.09 -3.39 27.09
C ALA A 35 -3.35 -4.72 26.94
N SER A 36 -4.00 -5.80 27.39
CA SER A 36 -3.50 -7.16 27.17
C SER A 36 -3.42 -7.49 25.68
N GLN A 37 -2.50 -8.40 25.31
CA GLN A 37 -2.31 -8.80 23.92
C GLN A 37 -3.60 -9.35 23.29
N GLY A 38 -4.40 -10.12 24.04
CA GLY A 38 -5.69 -10.63 23.57
C GLY A 38 -6.68 -9.52 23.21
N LEU A 39 -6.72 -8.45 24.01
CA LEU A 39 -7.61 -7.31 23.76
C LEU A 39 -7.16 -6.50 22.53
N ARG A 40 -5.84 -6.34 22.33
CA ARG A 40 -5.29 -5.72 21.12
C ARG A 40 -5.62 -6.54 19.86
N VAL A 41 -5.47 -7.86 19.93
CA VAL A 41 -5.86 -8.76 18.83
C VAL A 41 -7.36 -8.63 18.51
N LEU A 42 -8.22 -8.57 19.52
CA LEU A 42 -9.65 -8.32 19.34
C LEU A 42 -9.91 -6.99 18.62
N GLY A 43 -9.23 -5.92 19.03
CA GLY A 43 -9.33 -4.61 18.39
C GLY A 43 -8.94 -4.63 16.92
N ILE A 44 -7.82 -5.28 16.58
CA ILE A 44 -7.36 -5.40 15.18
C ILE A 44 -8.33 -6.24 14.35
N ASN A 45 -8.92 -7.29 14.91
CA ASN A 45 -9.95 -8.07 14.23
C ASN A 45 -11.22 -7.25 13.96
N ILE A 46 -11.59 -6.32 14.86
CA ILE A 46 -12.69 -5.37 14.61
C ILE A 46 -12.35 -4.45 13.43
N LEU A 47 -11.13 -3.89 13.39
CA LEU A 47 -10.68 -3.05 12.26
C LEU A 47 -10.65 -3.84 10.94
N GLY A 48 -10.22 -5.10 10.97
CA GLY A 48 -10.28 -5.99 9.81
C GLY A 48 -11.71 -6.16 9.27
N ARG A 49 -12.71 -6.30 10.15
CA ARG A 49 -14.12 -6.31 9.73
C ARG A 49 -14.58 -4.97 9.18
N PHE A 50 -14.10 -3.86 9.74
CA PHE A 50 -14.44 -2.53 9.25
C PHE A 50 -13.89 -2.25 7.85
N LEU A 51 -12.71 -2.79 7.50
CA LEU A 51 -12.17 -2.70 6.13
C LEU A 51 -13.09 -3.39 5.10
N ALA A 52 -13.76 -4.48 5.49
CA ALA A 52 -14.70 -5.20 4.64
C ALA A 52 -16.13 -4.63 4.69
N ASN A 53 -16.39 -3.57 5.46
CA ASN A 53 -17.71 -2.96 5.57
C ASN A 53 -18.14 -2.36 4.22
N LYS A 54 -19.44 -2.23 3.94
CA LYS A 54 -19.96 -1.62 2.71
C LYS A 54 -19.85 -0.10 2.71
N GLU A 55 -19.85 0.52 3.88
CA GLU A 55 -19.82 1.98 4.02
C GLU A 55 -18.38 2.51 3.99
N ASN A 56 -18.11 3.43 3.06
CA ASN A 56 -16.78 4.03 2.89
C ASN A 56 -16.30 4.75 4.15
N ASN A 57 -17.19 5.41 4.88
CA ASN A 57 -16.85 6.08 6.15
C ASN A 57 -16.27 5.10 7.17
N VAL A 58 -16.79 3.87 7.25
CA VAL A 58 -16.31 2.84 8.16
C VAL A 58 -14.95 2.30 7.70
N ARG A 59 -14.78 2.07 6.38
CA ARG A 59 -13.48 1.70 5.79
C ARG A 59 -12.41 2.75 6.06
N PHE A 60 -12.76 4.02 5.87
CA PHE A 60 -11.87 5.15 6.09
C PHE A 60 -11.36 5.20 7.54
N VAL A 61 -12.28 5.11 8.51
CA VAL A 61 -11.92 5.07 9.94
C VAL A 61 -11.00 3.90 10.25
N ALA A 62 -11.26 2.72 9.67
CA ALA A 62 -10.41 1.55 9.87
C ALA A 62 -9.00 1.75 9.31
N LEU A 63 -8.88 2.24 8.07
CA LEU A 63 -7.58 2.52 7.46
C LEU A 63 -6.81 3.58 8.24
N GLN A 64 -7.49 4.63 8.72
CA GLN A 64 -6.88 5.68 9.54
C GLN A 64 -6.38 5.14 10.88
N GLN A 65 -7.18 4.33 11.57
CA GLN A 65 -6.76 3.74 12.86
C GLN A 65 -5.63 2.73 12.68
N LEU A 66 -5.71 1.86 11.66
CA LEU A 66 -4.66 0.90 11.37
C LEU A 66 -3.31 1.58 11.09
N MET A 67 -3.31 2.77 10.47
CA MET A 67 -2.10 3.56 10.28
C MET A 67 -1.37 3.86 11.60
N GLY A 68 -2.11 4.22 12.66
CA GLY A 68 -1.53 4.43 13.99
C GLY A 68 -1.11 3.13 14.68
N VAL A 69 -1.83 2.03 14.41
CA VAL A 69 -1.54 0.70 15.00
C VAL A 69 -0.27 0.07 14.41
N VAL A 70 0.17 0.45 13.21
CA VAL A 70 1.39 -0.12 12.61
C VAL A 70 2.61 0.01 13.52
N GLU A 71 2.74 1.13 14.22
CA GLU A 71 3.86 1.39 15.15
C GLU A 71 3.77 0.56 16.45
N ILE A 72 2.57 0.05 16.78
CA ILE A 72 2.29 -0.68 18.00
C ILE A 72 2.39 -2.19 17.76
N ASP A 73 1.73 -2.68 16.71
CA ASP A 73 1.70 -4.10 16.33
C ASP A 73 1.69 -4.26 14.80
N TYR A 74 2.88 -4.09 14.23
CA TYR A 74 3.13 -4.26 12.80
C TYR A 74 2.64 -5.61 12.25
N ASN A 75 2.94 -6.71 12.96
CA ASN A 75 2.62 -8.06 12.51
C ASN A 75 1.12 -8.30 12.41
N ALA A 76 0.35 -7.75 13.35
CA ALA A 76 -1.09 -7.87 13.32
C ALA A 76 -1.73 -7.05 12.20
N VAL A 77 -1.23 -5.84 11.89
CA VAL A 77 -1.68 -5.09 10.71
C VAL A 77 -1.29 -5.81 9.41
N GLN A 78 -0.08 -6.39 9.35
CA GLN A 78 0.38 -7.14 8.17
C GLN A 78 -0.53 -8.34 7.84
N ARG A 79 -1.16 -8.97 8.84
CA ARG A 79 -2.16 -10.04 8.61
C ARG A 79 -3.41 -9.56 7.88
N GLN A 80 -3.77 -8.27 8.02
CA GLN A 80 -4.89 -7.66 7.32
C GLN A 80 -4.53 -7.19 5.90
N ARG A 81 -3.27 -7.36 5.44
CA ARG A 81 -2.80 -6.93 4.11
C ARG A 81 -3.75 -7.35 2.98
N PRO A 82 -4.26 -8.59 2.88
CA PRO A 82 -5.16 -8.97 1.78
C PRO A 82 -6.41 -8.08 1.71
N THR A 83 -7.01 -7.75 2.85
CA THR A 83 -8.18 -6.87 2.93
C THR A 83 -7.81 -5.42 2.61
N ILE A 84 -6.66 -4.95 3.06
CA ILE A 84 -6.14 -3.60 2.73
C ILE A 84 -5.89 -3.49 1.21
N THR A 85 -5.31 -4.52 0.60
CA THR A 85 -5.10 -4.60 -0.86
C THR A 85 -6.44 -4.54 -1.61
N GLU A 86 -7.50 -5.15 -1.09
CA GLU A 86 -8.83 -5.08 -1.70
C GLU A 86 -9.41 -3.65 -1.68
N CYS A 87 -9.08 -2.82 -0.69
CA CYS A 87 -9.47 -1.41 -0.64
C CYS A 87 -8.88 -0.57 -1.79
N LEU A 88 -7.85 -1.04 -2.51
CA LEU A 88 -7.35 -0.37 -3.72
C LEU A 88 -8.35 -0.43 -4.88
N LYS A 89 -9.32 -1.35 -4.84
CA LYS A 89 -10.40 -1.50 -5.83
C LYS A 89 -11.65 -0.69 -5.51
N ASP A 90 -11.64 0.06 -4.41
CA ASP A 90 -12.77 0.90 -4.02
C ASP A 90 -13.11 1.90 -5.14
N HIS A 91 -14.34 2.39 -5.24
CA HIS A 91 -14.67 3.46 -6.20
C HIS A 91 -14.23 4.83 -5.67
N ASP A 92 -14.08 4.97 -4.37
CA ASP A 92 -13.68 6.21 -3.71
C ASP A 92 -12.16 6.37 -3.69
N LEU A 93 -11.70 7.44 -4.32
CA LEU A 93 -10.29 7.78 -4.43
C LEU A 93 -9.63 7.98 -3.05
N VAL A 94 -10.34 8.53 -2.06
CA VAL A 94 -9.79 8.75 -0.72
C VAL A 94 -9.45 7.42 -0.06
N ILE A 95 -10.34 6.42 -0.20
CA ILE A 95 -10.09 5.06 0.31
C ILE A 95 -8.89 4.43 -0.40
N LYS A 96 -8.81 4.54 -1.73
CA LYS A 96 -7.67 4.03 -2.52
C LYS A 96 -6.34 4.61 -2.02
N LYS A 97 -6.27 5.93 -1.82
CA LYS A 97 -5.05 6.62 -1.36
C LYS A 97 -4.67 6.18 0.05
N GLN A 98 -5.62 6.14 0.98
CA GLN A 98 -5.36 5.73 2.35
C GLN A 98 -4.90 4.27 2.45
N ALA A 99 -5.49 3.37 1.64
CA ALA A 99 -5.07 1.98 1.53
C ALA A 99 -3.65 1.85 0.96
N LEU A 100 -3.34 2.63 -0.08
CA LEU A 100 -2.00 2.67 -0.68
C LEU A 100 -0.94 3.15 0.32
N ASP A 101 -1.23 4.20 1.10
CA ASP A 101 -0.33 4.69 2.15
C ASP A 101 -0.13 3.65 3.25
N LEU A 102 -1.18 2.94 3.65
CA LEU A 102 -1.07 1.89 4.66
C LEU A 102 -0.23 0.71 4.14
N LEU A 103 -0.44 0.30 2.87
CA LEU A 103 0.38 -0.73 2.20
C LEU A 103 1.85 -0.32 2.15
N TYR A 104 2.14 0.93 1.78
CA TYR A 104 3.49 1.48 1.80
C TYR A 104 4.12 1.34 3.20
N LYS A 105 3.37 1.75 4.24
CA LYS A 105 3.83 1.72 5.62
C LYS A 105 4.13 0.29 6.11
N ILE A 106 3.33 -0.69 5.71
CA ILE A 106 3.54 -2.10 6.07
C ILE A 106 4.49 -2.85 5.11
N THR A 107 5.07 -2.19 4.11
CA THR A 107 6.03 -2.83 3.20
C THR A 107 7.43 -2.88 3.82
N ASN A 108 8.11 -4.01 3.64
CA ASN A 108 9.48 -4.24 4.10
C ASN A 108 10.25 -5.15 3.11
N ALA A 109 11.53 -5.39 3.38
CA ALA A 109 12.40 -6.22 2.52
C ALA A 109 11.90 -7.66 2.31
N SER A 110 11.12 -8.23 3.25
CA SER A 110 10.60 -9.59 3.14
C SER A 110 9.39 -9.71 2.22
N ASN A 111 8.56 -8.65 2.14
CA ASN A 111 7.28 -8.69 1.44
C ASN A 111 7.22 -7.81 0.18
N VAL A 112 8.25 -6.98 -0.06
CA VAL A 112 8.34 -6.02 -1.18
C VAL A 112 7.99 -6.63 -2.54
N LYS A 113 8.51 -7.82 -2.85
CA LYS A 113 8.27 -8.47 -4.16
C LYS A 113 6.79 -8.76 -4.39
N THR A 114 6.10 -9.24 -3.35
CA THR A 114 4.67 -9.57 -3.43
C THR A 114 3.82 -8.31 -3.50
N VAL A 115 4.11 -7.32 -2.65
CA VAL A 115 3.38 -6.05 -2.62
C VAL A 115 3.52 -5.32 -3.96
N VAL A 116 4.73 -5.15 -4.47
CA VAL A 116 4.96 -4.46 -5.75
C VAL A 116 4.31 -5.19 -6.91
N LYS A 117 4.31 -6.53 -6.91
CA LYS A 117 3.59 -7.30 -7.94
C LYS A 117 2.09 -7.02 -7.93
N GLU A 118 1.46 -6.98 -6.76
CA GLU A 118 0.04 -6.62 -6.62
C GLU A 118 -0.19 -5.18 -7.10
N LEU A 119 0.61 -4.21 -6.65
CA LEU A 119 0.48 -2.80 -7.04
C LEU A 119 0.67 -2.57 -8.55
N LEU A 120 1.59 -3.28 -9.20
CA LEU A 120 1.76 -3.24 -10.66
C LEU A 120 0.54 -3.79 -11.40
N ASN A 121 -0.12 -4.83 -10.87
CA ASN A 121 -1.36 -5.33 -11.47
C ASN A 121 -2.49 -4.29 -11.36
N TYR A 122 -2.57 -3.56 -10.25
CA TYR A 122 -3.52 -2.46 -10.10
C TYR A 122 -3.22 -1.29 -11.03
N LEU A 123 -1.94 -0.99 -11.25
CA LEU A 123 -1.52 0.10 -12.13
C LEU A 123 -2.02 -0.06 -13.56
N LEU A 124 -2.16 -1.31 -14.05
CA LEU A 124 -2.72 -1.60 -15.37
C LEU A 124 -4.16 -1.13 -15.54
N MET A 125 -4.96 -1.22 -14.49
CA MET A 125 -6.40 -0.93 -14.49
C MET A 125 -6.78 0.39 -13.82
N ALA A 126 -5.80 1.10 -13.26
CA ALA A 126 -6.05 2.34 -12.53
C ALA A 126 -6.41 3.52 -13.46
N ASP A 127 -7.24 4.42 -12.95
CA ASP A 127 -7.58 5.68 -13.60
C ASP A 127 -6.38 6.63 -13.61
N ALA A 128 -6.32 7.58 -14.56
CA ALA A 128 -5.18 8.49 -14.73
C ALA A 128 -4.81 9.25 -13.44
N GLU A 129 -5.82 9.72 -12.69
CA GLU A 129 -5.62 10.43 -11.43
C GLU A 129 -4.92 9.56 -10.37
N PHE A 130 -5.35 8.31 -10.22
CA PHE A 130 -4.75 7.39 -9.25
C PHE A 130 -3.44 6.77 -9.74
N LYS A 131 -3.27 6.57 -11.06
CA LYS A 131 -2.04 6.07 -11.68
C LYS A 131 -0.82 6.89 -11.28
N LYS A 132 -0.96 8.22 -11.17
CA LYS A 132 0.11 9.09 -10.70
C LYS A 132 0.55 8.77 -9.29
N GLU A 133 -0.39 8.64 -8.37
CA GLU A 133 -0.06 8.39 -6.97
C GLU A 133 0.51 6.97 -6.78
N LEU A 134 -0.11 5.99 -7.44
CA LEU A 134 0.29 4.59 -7.41
C LEU A 134 1.70 4.37 -7.98
N SER A 135 2.00 4.90 -9.17
CA SER A 135 3.30 4.76 -9.81
C SER A 135 4.43 5.35 -8.95
N ASN A 136 4.23 6.56 -8.43
CA ASN A 136 5.20 7.19 -7.54
C ASN A 136 5.39 6.41 -6.23
N LYS A 137 4.32 5.87 -5.64
CA LYS A 137 4.44 5.03 -4.44
C LYS A 137 5.20 3.74 -4.72
N ILE A 138 4.98 3.09 -5.87
CA ILE A 138 5.73 1.89 -6.27
C ILE A 138 7.22 2.21 -6.39
N CYS A 139 7.57 3.34 -7.03
CA CYS A 139 8.98 3.77 -7.12
C CYS A 139 9.58 4.04 -5.73
N GLN A 140 8.85 4.68 -4.82
CA GLN A 140 9.30 4.91 -3.44
C GLN A 140 9.57 3.60 -2.67
N ILE A 141 8.69 2.61 -2.83
CA ILE A 141 8.88 1.26 -2.25
C ILE A 141 10.12 0.59 -2.84
N CYS A 142 10.27 0.69 -4.15
CA CYS A 142 11.36 0.09 -4.91
C CYS A 142 12.71 0.68 -4.48
N GLU A 143 12.81 1.99 -4.30
CA GLU A 143 13.99 2.67 -3.80
C GLU A 143 14.41 2.15 -2.42
N LYS A 144 13.45 2.01 -1.50
CA LYS A 144 13.74 1.69 -0.10
C LYS A 144 14.03 0.20 0.13
N TYR A 145 13.36 -0.68 -0.60
CA TYR A 145 13.33 -2.12 -0.28
C TYR A 145 13.72 -3.02 -1.45
N ALA A 146 14.24 -2.48 -2.56
CA ALA A 146 14.68 -3.33 -3.67
C ALA A 146 15.72 -4.37 -3.21
N PRO A 147 15.48 -5.67 -3.46
CA PRO A 147 16.38 -6.74 -3.03
C PRO A 147 17.66 -6.81 -3.88
N THR A 148 17.60 -6.36 -5.15
CA THR A 148 18.77 -6.28 -6.04
C THR A 148 18.64 -5.07 -6.96
N LYS A 149 19.79 -4.55 -7.42
CA LYS A 149 19.82 -3.47 -8.42
C LYS A 149 19.12 -3.85 -9.72
N LYS A 150 19.27 -5.10 -10.16
CA LYS A 150 18.54 -5.63 -11.33
C LYS A 150 17.02 -5.56 -11.13
N TRP A 151 16.52 -6.00 -9.97
CA TRP A 151 15.10 -5.95 -9.67
C TRP A 151 14.59 -4.50 -9.57
N HIS A 152 15.41 -3.59 -9.05
CA HIS A 152 15.09 -2.17 -9.03
C HIS A 152 14.88 -1.63 -10.46
N VAL A 153 15.86 -1.84 -11.35
CA VAL A 153 15.78 -1.43 -12.76
C VAL A 153 14.57 -2.06 -13.46
N ASP A 154 14.34 -3.35 -13.23
CA ASP A 154 13.20 -4.07 -13.80
C ASP A 154 11.86 -3.46 -13.42
N THR A 155 11.72 -3.11 -12.15
CA THR A 155 10.50 -2.54 -11.59
C THR A 155 10.29 -1.12 -12.11
N VAL A 156 11.31 -0.26 -12.08
CA VAL A 156 11.16 1.13 -12.54
C VAL A 156 10.87 1.19 -14.04
N ILE A 157 11.56 0.41 -14.87
CA ILE A 157 11.25 0.33 -16.31
C ILE A 157 9.79 -0.13 -16.49
N LYS A 158 9.33 -1.13 -15.73
CA LYS A 158 7.94 -1.57 -15.82
C LYS A 158 6.96 -0.47 -15.41
N VAL A 159 7.22 0.28 -14.35
CA VAL A 159 6.39 1.42 -13.96
C VAL A 159 6.36 2.46 -15.07
N LEU A 160 7.50 2.80 -15.68
CA LEU A 160 7.56 3.75 -16.80
C LEU A 160 6.75 3.27 -18.01
N THR A 161 6.80 1.97 -18.34
CA THR A 161 5.96 1.41 -19.41
C THR A 161 4.46 1.43 -19.12
N LEU A 162 4.03 1.58 -17.86
CA LEU A 162 2.62 1.49 -17.49
C LEU A 162 2.01 2.84 -17.10
N SER A 163 2.85 3.81 -16.77
CA SER A 163 2.44 5.07 -16.13
C SER A 163 2.59 6.28 -17.05
N ASP A 164 3.07 6.11 -18.28
CA ASP A 164 3.40 7.19 -19.22
C ASP A 164 4.17 8.33 -18.52
N HIS A 165 3.57 9.51 -18.37
CA HIS A 165 4.18 10.74 -17.79
C HIS A 165 3.96 10.95 -16.29
N HIS A 166 3.40 9.99 -15.58
CA HIS A 166 2.97 10.24 -14.21
C HIS A 166 4.08 10.00 -13.15
N VAL A 167 5.23 9.46 -13.57
CA VAL A 167 6.37 9.20 -12.69
C VAL A 167 7.19 10.48 -12.50
N ARG A 168 7.55 10.79 -11.26
CA ARG A 168 8.44 11.94 -10.95
C ARG A 168 9.85 11.72 -11.50
N GLU A 169 10.45 12.79 -12.03
CA GLU A 169 11.80 12.79 -12.63
C GLU A 169 12.90 12.32 -11.67
N GLU A 170 12.73 12.52 -10.36
CA GLU A 170 13.67 12.03 -9.34
C GLU A 170 13.87 10.50 -9.41
N TYR A 171 12.81 9.74 -9.67
CA TYR A 171 12.86 8.29 -9.75
C TYR A 171 13.51 7.81 -11.05
N ILE A 172 13.34 8.57 -12.14
CA ILE A 172 14.00 8.33 -13.42
C ILE A 172 15.51 8.58 -13.25
N SER A 173 15.87 9.73 -12.68
CA SER A 173 17.26 10.11 -12.39
C SER A 173 17.96 9.09 -11.50
N GLN A 174 17.26 8.56 -10.50
CA GLN A 174 17.78 7.51 -9.64
C GLN A 174 18.00 6.20 -10.41
N ALA A 175 17.04 5.77 -11.23
CA ALA A 175 17.20 4.57 -12.05
C ALA A 175 18.39 4.69 -13.02
N ILE A 176 18.56 5.86 -13.66
CA ILE A 176 19.73 6.16 -14.49
C ILE A 176 21.02 6.03 -13.68
N THR A 177 21.04 6.59 -12.46
CA THR A 177 22.21 6.50 -11.56
C THR A 177 22.52 5.05 -11.18
N VAL A 178 21.51 4.24 -10.86
CA VAL A 178 21.68 2.82 -10.55
C VAL A 178 22.24 2.05 -11.75
N ILE A 179 21.77 2.35 -12.97
CA ILE A 179 22.28 1.75 -14.19
C ILE A 179 23.73 2.17 -14.41
N ALA A 180 24.03 3.48 -14.40
CA ALA A 180 25.37 4.03 -14.65
C ALA A 180 26.44 3.56 -13.66
N THR A 181 26.05 3.32 -12.41
CA THR A 181 26.95 2.81 -11.35
C THR A 181 27.06 1.29 -11.32
N THR A 182 26.40 0.58 -12.24
CA THR A 182 26.38 -0.89 -12.26
C THR A 182 26.71 -1.43 -13.65
N PRO A 183 28.01 -1.51 -14.00
CA PRO A 183 28.46 -1.92 -15.32
C PRO A 183 27.90 -3.26 -15.81
N GLU A 184 27.72 -4.24 -14.92
CA GLU A 184 27.16 -5.54 -15.30
C GLU A 184 25.70 -5.47 -15.79
N LEU A 185 24.98 -4.38 -15.50
CA LEU A 185 23.60 -4.18 -15.93
C LEU A 185 23.46 -3.30 -17.17
N HIS A 186 24.53 -2.74 -17.72
CA HIS A 186 24.44 -1.83 -18.88
C HIS A 186 23.80 -2.51 -20.09
N GLN A 187 24.36 -3.65 -20.54
CA GLN A 187 23.85 -4.39 -21.71
C GLN A 187 22.40 -4.85 -21.49
N TYR A 188 22.10 -5.33 -20.29
CA TYR A 188 20.78 -5.79 -19.90
C TYR A 188 19.75 -4.65 -19.94
N SER A 189 20.08 -3.52 -19.32
CA SER A 189 19.23 -2.34 -19.25
C SER A 189 18.94 -1.76 -20.63
N VAL A 190 19.96 -1.62 -21.48
CA VAL A 190 19.79 -1.13 -22.85
C VAL A 190 18.88 -2.05 -23.66
N SER A 191 19.12 -3.35 -23.61
CA SER A 191 18.27 -4.32 -24.32
C SER A 191 16.83 -4.25 -23.83
N LYS A 192 16.63 -4.16 -22.52
CA LYS A 192 15.30 -4.12 -21.90
C LYS A 192 14.54 -2.84 -22.25
N VAL A 193 15.18 -1.68 -22.17
CA VAL A 193 14.58 -0.40 -22.57
C VAL A 193 14.26 -0.41 -24.06
N TYR A 194 15.15 -0.94 -24.91
CA TYR A 194 14.91 -1.06 -26.34
C TYR A 194 13.65 -1.88 -26.66
N PHE A 195 13.50 -3.06 -26.04
CA PHE A 195 12.31 -3.88 -26.23
C PHE A 195 11.04 -3.21 -25.69
N ALA A 196 11.14 -2.54 -24.54
CA ALA A 196 10.02 -1.80 -23.97
C ALA A 196 9.55 -0.65 -24.89
N MET A 197 10.49 0.11 -25.46
CA MET A 197 10.19 1.16 -26.45
C MET A 197 9.60 0.59 -27.75
N LYS A 198 10.10 -0.57 -28.20
CA LYS A 198 9.59 -1.23 -29.42
C LYS A 198 8.13 -1.67 -29.25
N GLU A 199 7.75 -2.13 -28.06
CA GLU A 199 6.36 -2.51 -27.77
C GLU A 199 5.42 -1.30 -27.68
N ASN A 200 5.93 -0.10 -27.38
CA ASN A 200 5.14 1.13 -27.29
C ASN A 200 5.91 2.37 -27.81
N ILE A 201 5.86 2.60 -29.12
CA ILE A 201 6.59 3.68 -29.80
C ILE A 201 6.13 5.09 -29.38
N ASN A 202 4.90 5.23 -28.87
CA ASN A 202 4.34 6.51 -28.42
C ASN A 202 4.60 6.83 -26.92
N GLN A 203 5.40 6.01 -26.22
CA GLN A 203 5.66 6.23 -24.79
C GLN A 203 6.72 7.31 -24.54
N MET A 204 6.24 8.53 -24.33
CA MET A 204 7.10 9.67 -24.03
C MET A 204 7.69 9.65 -22.60
N GLY A 205 7.22 8.78 -21.70
CA GLY A 205 7.83 8.58 -20.37
C GLY A 205 9.24 7.95 -20.41
N MET A 206 9.65 7.43 -21.57
CA MET A 206 11.01 6.93 -21.83
C MET A 206 11.86 7.88 -22.69
N ILE A 207 11.30 9.04 -23.08
CA ILE A 207 11.94 10.02 -23.99
C ILE A 207 12.45 11.25 -23.20
N GLN A 208 12.17 11.32 -21.89
CA GLN A 208 12.65 12.41 -21.01
C GLN A 208 14.09 12.22 -20.54
#